data_AF-A0A6A5ZYF6-F1
#
_entry.id   AF-A0A6A5ZYF6-F1
#
_cell.length_a   1.000
_cell.length_b   1.000
_cell.length_c   1.000
_cell.angle_alpha   90.00
_cell.angle_beta   90.00
_cell.angle_gamma   90.00
#
_symmetry.space_group_name_H-M   'P 1'
#
loop_
_entity.id
_entity.type
_entity.pdbx_description
1 polymer ?
#
loop_
_entity_poly.entity_id
_entity_poly.type
_entity_poly.pdbx_seq_one_letter_code
_entity_poly.pdbx_strand_id
1 'polypeptide(L)'
;MPHSPPSITALPDELLLTIGAHLVNPNQNSDLVSLSLVSRRWRPIAQEWLLRVPRFNLTHIHTYMWELSNHSHIIPLIHSLDIYSSSENRVRHARNGLSIKEYTAIRCPAALAQRSMFIGLCMQNVYFYAGGAREKLYWGMALNEDVVAALFGVLLCVLPGLQELRLGGGWLMDFPFFSTVLASEFQDHRFEPEAWQEHSFLAGALAVVRPRLRVLHVPAEMTAMRRCAHVRTFLDFRAFDHLSEVGVTMMALRDGLLQLLDPRLVFPPSLEILRISEAMFDTTNFLHALFSAKKTSHLPLLRRVEVYYLYPVDTVQRAALRRPCLSPIEDAQRECKDAGVELRVYFPGFQLQTWLIGGSPWSLRDQGLDVLKAAERKAHNLPMADVCFPVLECEWDAQGNVVW
;
A
#
# COMPACT_ATOMS: atom_id res chain seq x y z
N MET A 1 26.67 28.79 -39.39
CA MET A 1 25.93 27.54 -39.58
C MET A 1 24.97 27.39 -38.41
N PRO A 2 23.66 27.19 -38.61
CA PRO A 2 22.75 26.94 -37.50
C PRO A 2 23.12 25.60 -36.86
N HIS A 3 23.48 25.62 -35.57
CA HIS A 3 23.68 24.41 -34.80
C HIS A 3 22.32 23.72 -34.64
N SER A 4 22.16 22.56 -35.27
CA SER A 4 21.01 21.69 -34.99
C SER A 4 20.99 21.40 -33.48
N PRO A 5 19.84 21.50 -32.81
CA PRO A 5 19.75 21.20 -31.39
C PRO A 5 20.25 19.78 -31.14
N PRO A 6 20.98 19.54 -30.04
CA PRO A 6 21.51 18.22 -29.72
C PRO A 6 20.36 17.21 -29.62
N SER A 7 20.45 16.14 -30.39
CA SER A 7 19.49 15.03 -30.33
C SER A 7 19.57 14.35 -28.97
N ILE A 8 18.42 13.93 -28.41
CA ILE A 8 18.36 13.13 -27.19
C ILE A 8 19.21 11.85 -27.29
N THR A 9 19.40 11.33 -28.51
CA THR A 9 20.23 10.15 -28.77
C THR A 9 21.73 10.39 -28.59
N ALA A 10 22.17 11.64 -28.50
CA ALA A 10 23.56 12.04 -28.28
C ALA A 10 23.91 12.26 -26.80
N LEU A 11 22.93 12.22 -25.89
CA LEU A 11 23.19 12.39 -24.45
C LEU A 11 23.96 11.18 -23.88
N PRO A 12 24.84 11.35 -22.88
CA PRO A 12 25.45 10.24 -22.13
C PRO A 12 24.41 9.37 -21.40
N ASP A 13 24.74 8.12 -21.13
CA ASP A 13 23.80 7.16 -20.50
C ASP A 13 23.37 7.62 -19.10
N GLU A 14 24.23 8.33 -18.38
CA GLU A 14 23.93 8.90 -17.07
C GLU A 14 22.82 9.96 -17.13
N LEU A 15 22.79 10.76 -18.20
CA LEU A 15 21.72 11.74 -18.42
C LEU A 15 20.42 11.06 -18.85
N LEU A 16 20.50 9.99 -19.64
CA LEU A 16 19.32 9.20 -20.01
C LEU A 16 18.71 8.50 -18.79
N LEU A 17 19.54 7.95 -17.90
CA LEU A 17 19.11 7.41 -16.60
C LEU A 17 18.45 8.50 -15.74
N THR A 18 19.02 9.70 -15.70
CA THR A 18 18.43 10.85 -14.99
C THR A 18 17.07 11.24 -15.55
N ILE A 19 16.93 11.28 -16.88
CA ILE A 19 15.64 11.53 -17.54
C ILE A 19 14.64 10.43 -17.19
N GLY A 20 15.05 9.16 -17.24
CA GLY A 20 14.22 8.03 -16.81
C GLY A 20 13.76 8.17 -15.36
N ALA A 21 14.65 8.64 -14.48
CA ALA A 21 14.35 8.90 -13.08
C ALA A 21 13.30 10.00 -12.86
N HIS A 22 13.14 10.93 -13.81
CA HIS A 22 12.10 11.95 -13.77
C HIS A 22 10.74 11.47 -14.29
N LEU A 23 10.65 10.27 -14.89
CA LEU A 23 9.38 9.67 -15.34
C LEU A 23 8.62 8.99 -14.19
N VAL A 24 8.48 9.68 -13.05
CA VAL A 24 7.73 9.20 -11.88
C VAL A 24 6.25 9.54 -12.09
N ASN A 25 5.58 8.78 -12.95
CA ASN A 25 4.16 9.00 -13.27
C ASN A 25 3.37 7.66 -13.26
N PRO A 26 2.02 7.67 -13.32
CA PRO A 26 1.23 6.44 -13.23
C PRO A 26 1.51 5.46 -14.37
N ASN A 27 1.90 6.02 -15.51
CA ASN A 27 2.22 5.32 -16.72
C ASN A 27 3.73 5.05 -16.83
N GLN A 28 4.53 5.21 -15.76
CA GLN A 28 5.99 5.04 -15.78
C GLN A 28 6.41 3.80 -16.56
N ASN A 29 5.78 2.66 -16.27
CA ASN A 29 6.09 1.42 -16.99
C ASN A 29 5.77 1.51 -18.48
N SER A 30 4.61 2.07 -18.84
CA SER A 30 4.19 2.26 -20.23
C SER A 30 5.09 3.27 -20.97
N ASP A 31 5.49 4.34 -20.30
CA ASP A 31 6.34 5.39 -20.85
C ASP A 31 7.77 4.86 -21.06
N LEU A 32 8.32 4.14 -20.09
CA LEU A 32 9.63 3.47 -20.21
C LEU A 32 9.62 2.39 -21.30
N VAL A 33 8.55 1.61 -21.41
CA VAL A 33 8.36 0.66 -22.51
C VAL A 33 8.31 1.41 -23.84
N SER A 34 7.52 2.47 -23.95
CA SER A 34 7.41 3.28 -25.16
C SER A 34 8.76 3.86 -25.58
N LEU A 35 9.55 4.39 -24.64
CA LEU A 35 10.90 4.87 -24.88
C LEU A 35 11.83 3.75 -25.36
N SER A 36 11.75 2.57 -24.76
CA SER A 36 12.55 1.39 -25.16
C SER A 36 12.21 0.86 -26.56
N LEU A 37 10.99 1.13 -27.04
CA LEU A 37 10.54 0.78 -28.39
C LEU A 37 11.03 1.80 -29.43
N VAL A 38 11.03 3.09 -29.08
CA VAL A 38 11.47 4.17 -29.98
C VAL A 38 12.99 4.18 -30.17
N SER A 39 13.77 3.72 -29.18
CA SER A 39 15.23 3.70 -29.28
C SER A 39 15.86 2.49 -28.59
N ARG A 40 16.71 1.77 -29.34
CA ARG A 40 17.46 0.61 -28.82
C ARG A 40 18.37 0.96 -27.65
N ARG A 41 18.89 2.19 -27.60
CA ARG A 41 19.76 2.67 -26.52
C ARG A 41 19.00 2.83 -25.20
N TRP A 42 17.72 3.17 -25.26
CA TRP A 42 16.86 3.30 -24.09
C TRP A 42 16.45 1.97 -23.47
N ARG A 43 16.59 0.85 -24.18
CA ARG A 43 16.19 -0.46 -23.68
C ARG A 43 16.89 -0.89 -22.39
N PRO A 44 18.23 -0.96 -22.31
CA PRO A 44 18.91 -1.35 -21.06
C PRO A 44 18.60 -0.38 -19.91
N ILE A 45 18.52 0.92 -20.19
CA ILE A 45 18.20 1.97 -19.22
C ILE A 45 16.79 1.80 -18.66
N ALA A 46 15.81 1.59 -19.54
CA ALA A 46 14.42 1.36 -19.15
C ALA A 46 14.29 0.06 -18.33
N GLN A 47 14.97 -1.01 -18.72
CA GLN A 47 14.96 -2.28 -17.99
C GLN A 47 15.57 -2.12 -16.60
N GLU A 48 16.74 -1.49 -16.49
CA GLU A 48 17.37 -1.21 -15.20
C GLU A 48 16.45 -0.38 -14.30
N TRP A 49 15.78 0.64 -14.86
CA TRP A 49 14.90 1.49 -14.08
C TRP A 49 13.62 0.79 -13.62
N LEU A 50 13.01 -0.03 -14.47
CA LEU A 50 11.88 -0.89 -14.12
C LEU A 50 12.22 -1.89 -13.01
N LEU A 51 13.48 -2.33 -12.93
CA LEU A 51 13.96 -3.20 -11.86
C LEU A 51 14.31 -2.43 -10.59
N ARG A 52 14.77 -1.17 -10.69
CA ARG A 52 15.20 -0.36 -9.55
C ARG A 52 14.05 0.29 -8.78
N VAL A 53 13.00 0.73 -9.48
CA VAL A 53 11.77 1.28 -8.89
C VAL A 53 10.58 0.47 -9.40
N PRO A 54 10.45 -0.79 -8.96
CA PRO A 54 9.49 -1.70 -9.53
C PRO A 54 8.06 -1.35 -9.12
N ARG A 55 7.20 -1.27 -10.14
CA ARG A 55 5.75 -1.24 -9.99
C ARG A 55 5.13 -2.37 -10.77
N PHE A 56 4.51 -3.36 -10.12
CA PHE A 56 3.96 -4.51 -10.84
C PHE A 56 2.79 -5.17 -10.12
N ASN A 57 1.98 -5.90 -10.90
CA ASN A 57 0.92 -6.74 -10.36
C ASN A 57 1.54 -7.96 -9.69
N LEU A 58 1.18 -8.25 -8.44
CA LEU A 58 1.74 -9.34 -7.65
C LEU A 58 1.72 -10.70 -8.37
N THR A 59 0.74 -10.98 -9.23
CA THR A 59 0.70 -12.23 -10.02
C THR A 59 1.93 -12.43 -10.93
N HIS A 60 2.63 -11.35 -11.28
CA HIS A 60 3.86 -11.36 -12.09
C HIS A 60 5.15 -11.40 -11.25
N ILE A 61 5.06 -11.61 -9.94
CA ILE A 61 6.22 -11.62 -9.04
C ILE A 61 7.33 -12.59 -9.48
N HIS A 62 6.96 -13.73 -10.07
CA HIS A 62 7.91 -14.72 -10.58
C HIS A 62 8.75 -14.19 -11.74
N THR A 63 8.14 -13.45 -12.67
CA THR A 63 8.85 -12.82 -13.78
C THR A 63 9.79 -11.75 -13.26
N TYR A 64 9.32 -10.92 -12.33
CA TYR A 64 10.13 -9.88 -11.72
C TYR A 64 11.34 -10.48 -10.96
N MET A 65 11.12 -11.48 -10.12
CA MET A 65 12.18 -12.16 -9.37
C MET A 65 13.19 -12.86 -10.27
N TRP A 66 12.74 -13.45 -11.38
CA TRP A 66 13.63 -14.03 -12.38
C TRP A 66 14.53 -12.97 -13.01
N GLU A 67 13.95 -11.86 -13.48
CA GLU A 67 14.72 -10.77 -14.08
C GLU A 67 15.69 -10.16 -13.06
N LEU A 68 15.25 -9.97 -11.82
CA LEU A 68 16.08 -9.47 -10.73
C LEU A 68 17.28 -10.39 -10.46
N SER A 69 17.10 -11.72 -10.54
CA SER A 69 18.19 -12.69 -10.36
C SER A 69 19.26 -12.59 -11.45
N ASN A 70 18.88 -12.21 -12.68
CA ASN A 70 19.82 -11.96 -13.77
C ASN A 70 20.53 -10.60 -13.64
N HIS A 71 20.01 -9.70 -12.80
CA HIS A 71 20.54 -8.35 -12.56
C HIS A 71 20.85 -8.12 -11.09
N SER A 72 21.60 -9.04 -10.47
CA SER A 72 21.89 -9.04 -9.03
C SER A 72 22.57 -7.77 -8.51
N HIS A 73 23.25 -7.01 -9.37
CA HIS A 73 23.86 -5.72 -9.03
C HIS A 73 22.82 -4.61 -8.75
N ILE A 74 21.57 -4.77 -9.20
CA ILE A 74 20.46 -3.82 -8.95
C ILE A 74 19.84 -4.04 -7.57
N ILE A 75 19.87 -5.26 -7.04
CA ILE A 75 19.29 -5.64 -5.74
C ILE A 75 19.59 -4.63 -4.61
N PRO A 76 20.85 -4.21 -4.36
CA PRO A 76 21.15 -3.23 -3.31
C PRO A 76 20.64 -1.81 -3.59
N LEU A 77 20.22 -1.51 -4.82
CA LEU A 77 19.74 -0.19 -5.25
C LEU A 77 18.22 -0.03 -5.13
N ILE A 78 17.49 -1.11 -4.84
CA ILE A 78 16.04 -1.10 -4.69
C ILE A 78 15.69 -0.69 -3.26
N HIS A 79 15.14 0.52 -3.14
CA HIS A 79 14.72 1.11 -1.87
C HIS A 79 13.20 1.12 -1.70
N SER A 80 12.44 0.96 -2.78
CA SER A 80 10.98 1.08 -2.80
C SER A 80 10.38 -0.04 -3.66
N LEU A 81 9.27 -0.61 -3.21
CA LEU A 81 8.42 -1.54 -3.96
C LEU A 81 6.99 -0.99 -4.00
N ASP A 82 6.42 -0.86 -5.20
CA ASP A 82 4.98 -0.61 -5.39
C ASP A 82 4.32 -1.84 -6.00
N ILE A 83 3.57 -2.58 -5.17
CA ILE A 83 2.94 -3.83 -5.59
C ILE A 83 1.44 -3.67 -5.47
N TYR A 84 0.75 -3.92 -6.58
CA TYR A 84 -0.70 -3.91 -6.63
C TYR A 84 -1.22 -5.31 -6.93
N SER A 85 -2.45 -5.55 -6.53
CA SER A 85 -3.17 -6.78 -6.83
C SER A 85 -4.66 -6.50 -6.81
N SER A 86 -5.44 -7.34 -7.48
CA SER A 86 -6.88 -7.17 -7.56
C SER A 86 -7.55 -8.45 -7.08
N SER A 87 -8.64 -8.31 -6.34
CA SER A 87 -9.52 -9.42 -6.02
C SER A 87 -10.35 -9.89 -7.23
N GLU A 88 -10.31 -9.14 -8.34
CA GLU A 88 -11.00 -9.47 -9.59
C GLU A 88 -10.59 -10.87 -10.05
N ASN A 89 -11.59 -11.70 -10.34
CA ASN A 89 -11.45 -13.12 -10.69
C ASN A 89 -10.92 -14.04 -9.56
N ARG A 90 -10.67 -13.52 -8.34
CA ARG A 90 -10.21 -14.30 -7.18
C ARG A 90 -11.27 -14.49 -6.11
N VAL A 91 -12.25 -13.59 -6.03
CA VAL A 91 -13.41 -13.74 -5.15
C VAL A 91 -14.46 -14.62 -5.83
N ARG A 92 -14.73 -15.79 -5.26
CA ARG A 92 -15.85 -16.63 -5.71
C ARG A 92 -17.14 -16.06 -5.15
N HIS A 93 -18.23 -16.14 -5.92
CA HIS A 93 -19.57 -15.84 -5.40
C HIS A 93 -20.32 -17.14 -5.18
N ALA A 94 -20.90 -17.31 -3.99
CA ALA A 94 -21.82 -18.39 -3.71
C ALA A 94 -23.08 -18.24 -4.56
N ARG A 95 -23.85 -19.34 -4.70
CA ARG A 95 -25.09 -19.37 -5.51
C ARG A 95 -26.15 -18.34 -5.07
N ASN A 96 -26.06 -17.85 -3.83
CA ASN A 96 -26.94 -16.82 -3.28
C ASN A 96 -26.41 -15.37 -3.48
N GLY A 97 -25.34 -15.20 -4.26
CA GLY A 97 -24.72 -13.89 -4.52
C GLY A 97 -23.77 -13.41 -3.42
N LEU A 98 -23.65 -14.12 -2.29
CA LEU A 98 -22.69 -13.77 -1.24
C LEU A 98 -21.27 -14.11 -1.69
N SER A 99 -20.31 -13.21 -1.46
CA SER A 99 -18.91 -13.52 -1.73
C SER A 99 -18.40 -14.63 -0.80
N ILE A 100 -17.87 -15.69 -1.39
CA ILE A 100 -17.03 -16.68 -0.73
C ILE A 100 -15.65 -16.04 -0.61
N LYS A 101 -15.37 -15.58 0.60
CA LYS A 101 -14.14 -14.85 0.96
C LYS A 101 -13.01 -15.83 1.25
N GLU A 102 -12.66 -16.64 0.26
CA GLU A 102 -11.56 -17.60 0.33
C GLU A 102 -10.36 -17.07 -0.47
N TYR A 103 -9.18 -17.07 0.16
CA TYR A 103 -7.94 -16.87 -0.58
C TYR A 103 -7.64 -18.13 -1.37
N THR A 104 -7.57 -18.00 -2.69
CA THR A 104 -7.15 -19.09 -3.56
C THR A 104 -5.65 -19.00 -3.78
N ALA A 105 -4.91 -19.97 -3.24
CA ALA A 105 -3.49 -20.14 -3.47
C ALA A 105 -3.17 -20.29 -4.96
N ILE A 106 -2.09 -19.66 -5.40
CA ILE A 106 -1.66 -19.72 -6.80
C ILE A 106 -0.51 -20.72 -6.92
N ARG A 107 -0.76 -21.85 -7.57
CA ARG A 107 0.26 -22.87 -7.80
C ARG A 107 1.40 -22.35 -8.67
N CYS A 108 2.59 -22.91 -8.47
CA CYS A 108 3.76 -22.62 -9.29
C CYS A 108 3.50 -22.97 -10.77
N PRO A 109 3.65 -22.02 -11.70
CA PRO A 109 3.56 -22.31 -13.13
C PRO A 109 4.59 -23.36 -13.54
N ALA A 110 4.21 -24.33 -14.38
CA ALA A 110 5.13 -25.39 -14.82
C ALA A 110 6.42 -24.85 -15.45
N ALA A 111 6.33 -23.74 -16.20
CA ALA A 111 7.48 -23.10 -16.81
C ALA A 111 8.48 -22.53 -15.78
N LEU A 112 7.99 -22.12 -14.61
CA LEU A 112 8.82 -21.66 -13.50
C LEU A 112 9.41 -22.85 -12.73
N ALA A 113 8.61 -23.89 -12.49
CA ALA A 113 9.06 -25.13 -11.83
C ALA A 113 10.21 -25.81 -12.60
N GLN A 114 10.26 -25.67 -13.93
CA GLN A 114 11.35 -26.16 -14.77
C GLN A 114 12.66 -25.37 -14.62
N ARG A 115 12.64 -24.18 -14.01
CA ARG A 115 13.82 -23.33 -13.78
C ARG A 115 14.50 -23.71 -12.46
N SER A 116 15.09 -24.90 -12.41
CA SER A 116 15.69 -25.49 -11.21
C SER A 116 16.69 -24.57 -10.50
N MET A 117 17.50 -23.82 -11.25
CA MET A 117 18.46 -22.87 -10.67
C MET A 117 17.77 -21.75 -9.88
N PHE A 118 16.72 -21.14 -10.43
CA PHE A 118 15.97 -20.06 -9.77
C PHE A 118 15.22 -20.57 -8.53
N ILE A 119 14.55 -21.72 -8.64
CA ILE A 119 13.89 -22.34 -7.50
C ILE A 119 14.92 -22.72 -6.42
N GLY A 120 16.10 -23.20 -6.81
CA GLY A 120 17.21 -23.47 -5.89
C GLY A 120 17.66 -22.22 -5.12
N LEU A 121 17.79 -21.07 -5.80
CA LEU A 121 18.10 -19.80 -5.15
C LEU A 121 16.99 -19.34 -4.19
N CYS A 122 15.72 -19.53 -4.56
CA CYS A 122 14.60 -19.22 -3.67
C CYS A 122 14.64 -20.11 -2.42
N MET A 123 14.87 -21.42 -2.58
CA MET A 123 15.01 -22.36 -1.47
C MET A 123 16.16 -21.99 -0.53
N GLN A 124 17.31 -21.56 -1.05
CA GLN A 124 18.42 -21.11 -0.21
C GLN A 124 18.03 -19.95 0.71
N ASN A 125 17.28 -18.96 0.19
CA ASN A 125 16.76 -17.86 0.99
C ASN A 125 15.73 -18.35 2.02
N VAL A 126 14.83 -19.25 1.64
CA VAL A 126 13.89 -19.89 2.57
C VAL A 126 14.64 -20.57 3.73
N TYR A 127 15.66 -21.39 3.43
CA TYR A 127 16.44 -22.09 4.44
C TYR A 127 17.20 -21.15 5.38
N PHE A 128 17.63 -19.99 4.88
CA PHE A 128 18.37 -19.00 5.66
C PHE A 128 17.46 -18.18 6.58
N TYR A 129 16.32 -17.71 6.07
CA TYR A 129 15.48 -16.73 6.76
C TYR A 129 14.28 -17.31 7.53
N ALA A 130 13.88 -18.55 7.25
CA ALA A 130 12.78 -19.17 8.00
C ALA A 130 13.12 -19.35 9.48
N GLY A 131 12.14 -19.10 10.35
CA GLY A 131 12.30 -19.07 11.82
C GLY A 131 12.61 -20.43 12.48
N GLY A 132 12.39 -21.54 11.77
CA GLY A 132 12.57 -22.89 12.31
C GLY A 132 12.42 -23.98 11.25
N ALA A 133 12.60 -25.25 11.65
CA ALA A 133 12.50 -26.38 10.72
C ALA A 133 11.09 -26.54 10.12
N ARG A 134 10.05 -26.22 10.91
CA ARG A 134 8.66 -26.27 10.49
C ARG A 134 8.35 -25.19 9.45
N GLU A 135 8.79 -23.95 9.70
CA GLU A 135 8.63 -22.83 8.78
C GLU A 135 9.41 -23.05 7.48
N LYS A 136 10.61 -23.66 7.55
CA LYS A 136 11.39 -24.07 6.36
C LYS A 136 10.60 -25.04 5.48
N LEU A 137 9.98 -26.05 6.11
CA LEU A 137 9.16 -27.04 5.41
C LEU A 137 7.96 -26.37 4.75
N TYR A 138 7.17 -25.59 5.49
CA TYR A 138 5.97 -24.96 4.95
C TYR A 138 6.27 -23.93 3.86
N TRP A 139 7.29 -23.10 4.05
CA TRP A 139 7.68 -22.13 3.02
C TRP A 139 8.22 -22.83 1.77
N GLY A 140 8.97 -23.93 1.95
CA GLY A 140 9.42 -24.77 0.83
C GLY A 140 8.25 -25.42 0.07
N MET A 141 7.22 -25.91 0.78
CA MET A 141 5.99 -26.42 0.16
C MET A 141 5.22 -25.32 -0.57
N ALA A 142 5.13 -24.14 0.03
CA ALA A 142 4.44 -22.98 -0.54
C ALA A 142 5.07 -22.54 -1.88
N LEU A 143 6.36 -22.74 -2.13
CA LEU A 143 6.93 -22.48 -3.46
C LEU A 143 6.28 -23.29 -4.59
N ASN A 144 5.61 -24.40 -4.28
CA ASN A 144 4.83 -25.19 -5.24
C ASN A 144 3.32 -24.92 -5.14
N GLU A 145 2.80 -24.83 -3.91
CA GLU A 145 1.36 -24.80 -3.63
C GLU A 145 0.78 -23.38 -3.67
N ASP A 146 1.56 -22.39 -3.24
CA ASP A 146 1.20 -20.98 -3.21
C ASP A 146 2.40 -20.08 -3.52
N VAL A 147 2.84 -20.14 -4.78
CA VAL A 147 4.10 -19.56 -5.24
C VAL A 147 4.16 -18.06 -5.02
N VAL A 148 3.02 -17.38 -5.04
CA VAL A 148 2.96 -15.92 -4.91
C VAL A 148 3.35 -15.48 -3.51
N ALA A 149 2.72 -16.04 -2.47
CA ALA A 149 3.06 -15.73 -1.09
C ALA A 149 4.51 -16.13 -0.77
N ALA A 150 4.94 -17.31 -1.25
CA ALA A 150 6.29 -17.81 -1.04
C ALA A 150 7.36 -16.89 -1.67
N LEU A 151 7.17 -16.50 -2.94
CA LEU A 151 8.09 -15.59 -3.63
C LEU A 151 8.06 -14.18 -3.07
N PHE A 152 6.91 -13.71 -2.57
CA PHE A 152 6.82 -12.42 -1.89
C PHE A 152 7.69 -12.39 -0.63
N GLY A 153 7.66 -13.44 0.19
CA GLY A 153 8.59 -13.58 1.31
C GLY A 153 10.07 -13.55 0.86
N VAL A 154 10.40 -14.28 -0.21
CA VAL A 154 11.78 -14.33 -0.73
C VAL A 154 12.20 -12.93 -1.23
N LEU A 155 11.32 -12.23 -1.94
CA LEU A 155 11.55 -10.87 -2.42
C LEU A 155 11.90 -9.93 -1.25
N LEU A 156 11.12 -9.95 -0.17
CA LEU A 156 11.40 -9.13 1.02
C LEU A 156 12.77 -9.44 1.65
N CYS A 157 13.19 -10.71 1.63
CA CYS A 157 14.48 -11.12 2.16
C CYS A 157 15.67 -10.70 1.29
N VAL A 158 15.54 -10.79 -0.03
CA VAL A 158 16.67 -10.51 -0.95
C VAL A 158 16.93 -9.03 -1.17
N LEU A 159 16.06 -8.12 -0.69
CA LEU A 159 16.24 -6.67 -0.87
C LEU A 159 16.82 -6.01 0.39
N PRO A 160 18.16 -5.87 0.50
CA PRO A 160 18.80 -5.28 1.68
C PRO A 160 18.54 -3.78 1.82
N GLY A 161 18.25 -3.08 0.71
CA GLY A 161 17.99 -1.63 0.68
C GLY A 161 16.53 -1.23 0.90
N LEU A 162 15.60 -2.19 1.02
CA LEU A 162 14.17 -1.90 1.04
C LEU A 162 13.76 -1.04 2.25
N GLN A 163 13.24 0.15 1.98
CA GLN A 163 12.75 1.12 2.96
C GLN A 163 11.27 1.46 2.75
N GLU A 164 10.74 1.31 1.54
CA GLU A 164 9.34 1.62 1.23
C GLU A 164 8.63 0.40 0.65
N LEU A 165 7.50 0.04 1.26
CA LEU A 165 6.63 -1.03 0.80
C LEU A 165 5.22 -0.46 0.59
N ARG A 166 4.89 -0.17 -0.67
CA ARG A 166 3.62 0.44 -1.06
C ARG A 166 2.69 -0.63 -1.62
N LEU A 167 1.69 -1.03 -0.83
CA LEU A 167 0.73 -2.08 -1.21
C LEU A 167 -0.69 -1.54 -1.33
N GLY A 168 -0.89 -0.22 -1.27
CA GLY A 168 -2.22 0.39 -1.16
C GLY A 168 -3.17 0.10 -2.32
N GLY A 169 -2.65 -0.23 -3.51
CA GLY A 169 -3.43 -0.71 -4.66
C GLY A 169 -3.69 -2.22 -4.66
N GLY A 170 -3.47 -2.90 -3.53
CA GLY A 170 -3.57 -4.35 -3.41
C GLY A 170 -4.85 -4.83 -2.74
N TRP A 171 -5.10 -6.14 -2.92
CA TRP A 171 -6.03 -6.92 -2.13
C TRP A 171 -5.33 -7.52 -0.93
N LEU A 172 -5.82 -7.21 0.28
CA LEU A 172 -5.13 -7.57 1.53
C LEU A 172 -4.80 -9.06 1.61
N MET A 173 -5.71 -9.93 1.15
CA MET A 173 -5.55 -11.39 1.23
C MET A 173 -4.29 -11.90 0.53
N ASP A 174 -3.75 -11.14 -0.43
CA ASP A 174 -2.54 -11.46 -1.18
C ASP A 174 -1.25 -11.23 -0.43
N PHE A 175 -1.35 -10.63 0.75
CA PHE A 175 -0.21 -10.22 1.55
C PHE A 175 -0.27 -10.90 2.92
N PRO A 176 -0.20 -12.25 2.98
CA PRO A 176 -0.36 -12.99 4.23
C PRO A 176 0.74 -12.70 5.26
N PHE A 177 1.83 -11.99 4.88
CA PHE A 177 2.83 -11.52 5.84
C PHE A 177 2.23 -10.57 6.90
N PHE A 178 1.10 -9.93 6.62
CA PHE A 178 0.37 -9.13 7.61
C PHE A 178 -0.18 -9.95 8.78
N SER A 179 -0.28 -11.28 8.68
CA SER A 179 -0.63 -12.16 9.81
C SER A 179 0.24 -11.89 11.05
N THR A 180 1.51 -11.57 10.80
CA THR A 180 2.50 -11.30 11.86
C THR A 180 2.55 -9.85 12.33
N VAL A 181 1.76 -8.98 11.68
CA VAL A 181 1.50 -7.58 12.07
C VAL A 181 0.12 -7.46 12.72
N LEU A 182 -0.67 -8.54 12.77
CA LEU A 182 -1.95 -8.54 13.46
C LEU A 182 -1.74 -8.29 14.96
N ALA A 183 -2.65 -7.52 15.53
CA ALA A 183 -2.68 -7.29 16.96
C ALA A 183 -2.72 -8.61 17.73
N SER A 184 -2.13 -8.66 18.93
CA SER A 184 -2.10 -9.87 19.76
C SER A 184 -3.49 -10.48 20.01
N GLU A 185 -4.52 -9.64 20.05
CA GLU A 185 -5.92 -10.03 20.22
C GLU A 185 -6.49 -10.79 19.00
N PHE A 186 -5.90 -10.63 17.81
CA PHE A 186 -6.23 -11.37 16.59
C PHE A 186 -5.52 -12.73 16.48
N GLN A 187 -4.42 -12.94 17.23
CA GLN A 187 -3.62 -14.16 17.15
C GLN A 187 -4.29 -15.37 17.82
N ASP A 188 -5.37 -15.17 18.58
CA ASP A 188 -6.25 -16.26 19.00
C ASP A 188 -6.99 -16.75 17.73
N HIS A 189 -6.47 -17.83 17.11
CA HIS A 189 -6.66 -18.39 15.75
C HIS A 189 -8.06 -18.37 15.09
N ARG A 190 -9.10 -17.90 15.76
CA ARG A 190 -10.48 -17.85 15.28
C ARG A 190 -10.78 -16.69 14.32
N PHE A 191 -9.86 -15.73 14.15
CA PHE A 191 -10.15 -14.47 13.45
C PHE A 191 -9.23 -14.15 12.29
N GLU A 192 -8.11 -14.84 12.15
CA GLU A 192 -7.31 -14.78 10.93
C GLU A 192 -8.11 -15.37 9.78
N PRO A 193 -7.97 -14.86 8.54
CA PRO A 193 -8.42 -15.61 7.39
C PRO A 193 -7.84 -17.02 7.47
N GLU A 194 -8.68 -18.05 7.35
CA GLU A 194 -8.25 -19.45 7.47
C GLU A 194 -7.01 -19.73 6.60
N ALA A 195 -7.00 -19.15 5.41
CA ALA A 195 -5.89 -19.26 4.49
C ALA A 195 -4.56 -18.66 4.99
N TRP A 196 -4.54 -17.70 5.92
CA TRP A 196 -3.31 -17.09 6.45
C TRP A 196 -2.66 -17.92 7.56
N GLN A 197 -3.41 -18.84 8.19
CA GLN A 197 -2.89 -19.66 9.29
C GLN A 197 -1.69 -20.52 8.85
N GLU A 198 -1.68 -20.92 7.58
CA GLU A 198 -0.60 -21.71 6.98
C GLU A 198 0.63 -20.87 6.59
N HIS A 199 0.52 -19.53 6.57
CA HIS A 199 1.59 -18.61 6.15
C HIS A 199 2.41 -18.01 7.29
N SER A 200 2.30 -18.55 8.50
CA SER A 200 3.16 -18.18 9.64
C SER A 200 4.67 -18.27 9.32
N PHE A 201 5.04 -19.05 8.30
CA PHE A 201 6.40 -19.13 7.78
C PHE A 201 6.98 -17.81 7.27
N LEU A 202 6.15 -16.80 6.95
CA LEU A 202 6.59 -15.47 6.52
C LEU A 202 7.08 -14.57 7.66
N ALA A 203 6.95 -15.01 8.92
CA ALA A 203 7.44 -14.25 10.09
C ALA A 203 8.93 -13.89 9.97
N GLY A 204 9.74 -14.81 9.45
CA GLY A 204 11.17 -14.59 9.22
C GLY A 204 11.43 -13.46 8.22
N ALA A 205 10.68 -13.42 7.11
CA ALA A 205 10.79 -12.36 6.12
C ALA A 205 10.38 -11.00 6.70
N LEU A 206 9.32 -10.94 7.51
CA LEU A 206 8.93 -9.70 8.18
C LEU A 206 10.02 -9.22 9.15
N ALA A 207 10.59 -10.11 9.96
CA ALA A 207 11.66 -9.76 10.90
C ALA A 207 12.86 -9.12 10.20
N VAL A 208 13.14 -9.53 8.96
CA VAL A 208 14.23 -8.98 8.13
C VAL A 208 13.93 -7.55 7.69
N VAL A 209 12.70 -7.23 7.27
CA VAL A 209 12.34 -5.89 6.75
C VAL A 209 11.93 -4.88 7.82
N ARG A 210 11.37 -5.36 8.94
CA ARG A 210 10.89 -4.55 10.07
C ARG A 210 11.87 -3.47 10.55
N PRO A 211 13.18 -3.74 10.78
CA PRO A 211 14.13 -2.73 11.26
C PRO A 211 14.61 -1.76 10.16
N ARG A 212 14.10 -1.84 8.93
CA ARG A 212 14.56 -1.00 7.81
C ARG A 212 13.42 -0.21 7.17
N LEU A 213 12.19 -0.70 7.32
CA LEU A 213 11.03 -0.12 6.70
C LEU A 213 10.68 1.24 7.31
N ARG A 214 10.59 2.25 6.44
CA ARG A 214 10.22 3.64 6.74
C ARG A 214 8.84 4.00 6.24
N VAL A 215 8.43 3.44 5.11
CA VAL A 215 7.12 3.67 4.50
C VAL A 215 6.40 2.33 4.35
N LEU A 216 5.19 2.22 4.90
CA LEU A 216 4.32 1.07 4.71
C LEU A 216 2.93 1.54 4.32
N HIS A 217 2.50 1.23 3.08
CA HIS A 217 1.10 1.38 2.69
C HIS A 217 0.43 0.02 2.69
N VAL A 218 -0.59 -0.13 3.50
CA VAL A 218 -1.42 -1.33 3.64
C VAL A 218 -2.41 -1.42 2.47
N PRO A 219 -2.67 -2.62 1.96
CA PRO A 219 -3.71 -2.86 0.94
C PRO A 219 -5.05 -2.23 1.30
N ALA A 220 -5.62 -1.47 0.35
CA ALA A 220 -6.88 -0.79 0.59
C ALA A 220 -8.09 -1.74 0.48
N GLU A 221 -8.01 -2.76 -0.38
CA GLU A 221 -9.10 -3.70 -0.52
C GLU A 221 -9.05 -4.75 0.60
N MET A 222 -9.90 -4.59 1.62
CA MET A 222 -10.04 -5.54 2.74
C MET A 222 -11.41 -6.24 2.76
N THR A 223 -12.13 -6.25 1.64
CA THR A 223 -13.50 -6.78 1.50
C THR A 223 -13.64 -8.24 1.94
N ALA A 224 -12.58 -9.04 1.83
CA ALA A 224 -12.54 -10.45 2.23
C ALA A 224 -12.29 -10.68 3.73
N MET A 225 -11.89 -9.65 4.47
CA MET A 225 -11.67 -9.80 5.91
C MET A 225 -12.99 -9.96 6.65
N ARG A 226 -13.08 -10.99 7.50
CA ARG A 226 -14.15 -11.12 8.48
C ARG A 226 -13.79 -10.29 9.70
N ARG A 227 -14.59 -9.27 10.02
CA ARG A 227 -14.41 -8.50 11.24
C ARG A 227 -15.06 -9.22 12.41
N CYS A 228 -14.31 -9.35 13.49
CA CYS A 228 -14.85 -9.75 14.78
C CYS A 228 -15.22 -8.50 15.58
N ALA A 229 -16.38 -8.52 16.24
CA ALA A 229 -16.84 -7.42 17.09
C ALA A 229 -15.96 -7.20 18.34
N HIS A 230 -15.07 -8.13 18.67
CA HIS A 230 -14.29 -8.08 19.92
C HIS A 230 -12.86 -7.60 19.74
N VAL A 231 -12.41 -7.35 18.51
CA VAL A 231 -11.01 -6.98 18.29
C VAL A 231 -10.84 -5.49 18.10
N ARG A 232 -10.00 -4.91 18.97
CA ARG A 232 -9.79 -3.48 19.09
C ARG A 232 -9.02 -2.89 17.92
N THR A 233 -7.94 -3.56 17.49
CA THR A 233 -7.12 -3.15 16.34
C THR A 233 -6.82 -4.31 15.41
N PHE A 234 -6.88 -4.07 14.10
CA PHE A 234 -6.52 -5.06 13.10
C PHE A 234 -5.00 -5.18 12.92
N LEU A 235 -4.27 -4.06 12.96
CA LEU A 235 -2.83 -4.02 12.73
C LEU A 235 -2.12 -3.36 13.90
N ASP A 236 -0.91 -3.84 14.19
CA ASP A 236 -0.01 -3.27 15.19
C ASP A 236 1.34 -2.94 14.53
N PHE A 237 1.57 -1.65 14.30
CA PHE A 237 2.80 -1.15 13.69
C PHE A 237 3.88 -0.79 14.71
N ARG A 238 3.64 -0.98 16.02
CA ARG A 238 4.61 -0.59 17.07
C ARG A 238 5.92 -1.38 16.99
N ALA A 239 5.89 -2.55 16.36
CA ALA A 239 7.08 -3.36 16.15
C ALA A 239 8.05 -2.78 15.11
N PHE A 240 7.68 -1.74 14.33
CA PHE A 240 8.54 -1.14 13.32
C PHE A 240 9.25 0.10 13.86
N ASP A 241 10.53 -0.05 14.23
CA ASP A 241 11.31 0.96 14.94
C ASP A 241 11.54 2.27 14.14
N HIS A 242 11.53 2.17 12.81
CA HIS A 242 11.86 3.27 11.90
C HIS A 242 10.71 3.68 10.99
N LEU A 243 9.50 3.20 11.25
CA LEU A 243 8.36 3.46 10.40
C LEU A 243 7.88 4.91 10.59
N SER A 244 8.14 5.74 9.59
CA SER A 244 7.84 7.17 9.59
C SER A 244 6.58 7.50 8.79
N GLU A 245 6.20 6.68 7.81
CA GLU A 245 4.99 6.88 7.02
C GLU A 245 4.12 5.61 7.01
N VAL A 246 2.85 5.78 7.33
CA VAL A 246 1.85 4.70 7.26
C VAL A 246 0.68 5.14 6.40
N GLY A 247 0.38 4.34 5.37
CA GLY A 247 -0.83 4.45 4.58
C GLY A 247 -1.79 3.32 4.93
N VAL A 248 -3.00 3.63 5.37
CA VAL A 248 -4.00 2.65 5.81
C VAL A 248 -5.40 3.10 5.42
N THR A 249 -6.35 2.18 5.33
CA THR A 249 -7.75 2.55 5.22
C THR A 249 -8.35 2.79 6.61
N MET A 250 -9.40 3.61 6.69
CA MET A 250 -10.20 3.71 7.90
C MET A 250 -10.82 2.35 8.29
N MET A 251 -10.99 1.46 7.31
CA MET A 251 -11.39 0.08 7.54
C MET A 251 -10.34 -0.72 8.36
N ALA A 252 -9.04 -0.46 8.19
CA ALA A 252 -7.99 -1.07 9.02
C ALA A 252 -7.99 -0.53 10.47
N LEU A 253 -8.44 0.71 10.67
CA LEU A 253 -8.35 1.45 11.94
C LEU A 253 -9.63 1.42 12.77
N ARG A 254 -10.69 0.75 12.31
CA ARG A 254 -12.00 0.75 12.96
C ARG A 254 -12.29 -0.58 13.66
N ASP A 255 -12.64 -0.51 14.94
CA ASP A 255 -13.22 -1.62 15.70
C ASP A 255 -14.66 -1.90 15.20
N GLY A 256 -15.04 -3.19 15.16
CA GLY A 256 -16.37 -3.65 14.76
C GLY A 256 -17.53 -3.04 15.56
N LEU A 257 -17.30 -2.60 16.80
CA LEU A 257 -18.34 -2.04 17.69
C LEU A 257 -18.46 -0.51 17.69
N LEU A 258 -17.94 0.20 16.69
CA LEU A 258 -17.91 1.68 16.65
C LEU A 258 -17.04 2.31 17.75
N GLN A 259 -16.29 1.51 18.51
CA GLN A 259 -15.31 2.05 19.45
C GLN A 259 -14.13 2.63 18.65
N LEU A 260 -13.70 3.81 19.07
CA LEU A 260 -12.55 4.45 18.47
C LEU A 260 -11.31 3.74 18.94
N LEU A 261 -10.51 3.33 17.96
CA LEU A 261 -9.21 2.77 18.22
C LEU A 261 -8.32 3.82 18.89
N ASP A 262 -7.62 3.43 19.96
CA ASP A 262 -6.58 4.24 20.56
C ASP A 262 -5.30 4.19 19.69
N PRO A 263 -4.87 5.33 19.09
CA PRO A 263 -3.71 5.34 18.21
C PRO A 263 -2.41 4.93 18.89
N ARG A 264 -2.32 5.05 20.22
CA ARG A 264 -1.17 4.64 21.04
C ARG A 264 -0.94 3.13 21.03
N LEU A 265 -1.97 2.35 20.69
CA LEU A 265 -1.90 0.90 20.61
C LEU A 265 -1.51 0.39 19.21
N VAL A 266 -1.38 1.28 18.24
CA VAL A 266 -1.26 0.90 16.82
C VAL A 266 -0.02 1.48 16.17
N PHE A 267 0.30 2.74 16.44
CA PHE A 267 1.37 3.42 15.73
C PHE A 267 2.64 3.52 16.57
N PRO A 268 3.82 3.38 15.94
CA PRO A 268 5.09 3.59 16.61
C PRO A 268 5.34 5.09 16.84
N PRO A 269 6.14 5.46 17.85
CA PRO A 269 6.52 6.85 18.11
C PRO A 269 7.36 7.49 16.99
N SER A 270 7.92 6.69 16.07
CA SER A 270 8.65 7.13 14.88
C SER A 270 7.75 7.72 13.79
N LEU A 271 6.42 7.57 13.90
CA LEU A 271 5.47 8.00 12.87
C LEU A 271 5.52 9.52 12.66
N GLU A 272 5.78 9.94 11.42
CA GLU A 272 5.77 11.33 10.96
C GLU A 272 4.52 11.66 10.13
N ILE A 273 4.11 10.73 9.26
CA ILE A 273 3.05 10.92 8.26
C ILE A 273 2.04 9.78 8.35
N LEU A 274 0.77 10.12 8.59
CA LEU A 274 -0.34 9.16 8.53
C LEU A 274 -1.24 9.48 7.35
N ARG A 275 -1.47 8.51 6.48
CA ARG A 275 -2.35 8.62 5.31
C ARG A 275 -3.54 7.69 5.47
N ILE A 276 -4.74 8.23 5.56
CA ILE A 276 -5.99 7.50 5.81
C ILE A 276 -6.85 7.54 4.56
N SER A 277 -7.04 6.39 3.92
CA SER A 277 -7.97 6.24 2.79
C SER A 277 -9.33 5.73 3.25
N GLU A 278 -10.37 5.95 2.44
CA GLU A 278 -11.73 5.50 2.72
C GLU A 278 -12.28 6.00 4.06
N ALA A 279 -11.92 7.24 4.41
CA ALA A 279 -12.43 7.90 5.60
C ALA A 279 -13.95 8.07 5.56
N MET A 280 -14.56 8.02 6.74
CA MET A 280 -16.00 8.09 6.96
C MET A 280 -16.31 9.21 7.96
N PHE A 281 -17.60 9.45 8.23
CA PHE A 281 -18.02 10.50 9.16
C PHE A 281 -17.46 10.35 10.59
N ASP A 282 -17.07 9.13 11.00
CA ASP A 282 -16.48 8.83 12.31
C ASP A 282 -14.95 9.02 12.34
N THR A 283 -14.30 9.22 11.19
CA THR A 283 -12.85 9.43 11.12
C THR A 283 -12.39 10.63 11.95
N THR A 284 -13.17 11.70 12.03
CA THR A 284 -12.83 12.88 12.84
C THR A 284 -12.66 12.56 14.33
N ASN A 285 -13.45 11.62 14.84
CA ASN A 285 -13.32 11.21 16.24
C ASN A 285 -12.01 10.43 16.47
N PHE A 286 -11.57 9.64 15.49
CA PHE A 286 -10.26 9.00 15.52
C PHE A 286 -9.13 10.05 15.42
N LEU A 287 -9.28 11.07 14.56
CA LEU A 287 -8.33 12.18 14.47
C LEU A 287 -8.20 12.92 15.82
N HIS A 288 -9.29 13.16 16.53
CA HIS A 288 -9.25 13.75 17.87
C HIS A 288 -8.42 12.89 18.86
N ALA A 289 -8.58 11.56 18.83
CA ALA A 289 -7.75 10.65 19.64
C ALA A 289 -6.26 10.68 19.21
N LEU A 290 -5.99 10.77 17.90
CA LEU A 290 -4.64 10.85 17.32
C LEU A 290 -3.93 12.15 17.74
N PHE A 291 -4.62 13.28 17.59
CA PHE A 291 -4.12 14.59 18.00
C PHE A 291 -3.93 14.69 19.51
N SER A 292 -4.78 14.03 20.30
CA SER A 292 -4.57 13.89 21.75
C SER A 292 -3.33 13.04 22.08
N ALA A 293 -3.06 11.97 21.33
CA ALA A 293 -1.84 11.18 21.47
C ALA A 293 -0.57 11.99 21.11
N LYS A 294 -0.65 12.84 20.07
CA LYS A 294 0.40 13.81 19.74
C LYS A 294 0.64 14.82 20.86
N LYS A 295 -0.41 15.46 21.38
CA LYS A 295 -0.32 16.44 22.48
C LYS A 295 0.30 15.86 23.75
N THR A 296 0.06 14.56 24.02
CA THR A 296 0.65 13.83 25.16
C THR A 296 2.00 13.17 24.85
N SER A 297 2.66 13.57 23.75
CA SER A 297 4.00 13.08 23.35
C SER A 297 4.11 11.57 23.06
N HIS A 298 2.99 10.87 22.83
CA HIS A 298 3.03 9.45 22.40
C HIS A 298 3.44 9.30 20.94
N LEU A 299 3.09 10.28 20.10
CA LEU A 299 3.46 10.35 18.69
C LEU A 299 4.27 11.63 18.45
N PRO A 300 5.47 11.75 19.04
CA PRO A 300 6.19 13.01 19.10
C PRO A 300 6.62 13.53 17.73
N LEU A 301 6.84 12.64 16.75
CA LEU A 301 7.28 13.00 15.40
C LEU A 301 6.14 13.24 14.41
N LEU A 302 4.89 12.93 14.78
CA LEU A 302 3.75 13.09 13.87
C LEU A 302 3.61 14.55 13.47
N ARG A 303 3.81 14.84 12.19
CA ARG A 303 3.80 16.20 11.64
C ARG A 303 2.72 16.41 10.59
N ARG A 304 2.23 15.33 9.96
CA ARG A 304 1.26 15.42 8.88
C ARG A 304 0.25 14.28 8.90
N VAL A 305 -1.02 14.62 8.67
CA VAL A 305 -2.11 13.66 8.46
C VAL A 305 -2.81 13.97 7.15
N GLU A 306 -3.01 12.95 6.32
CA GLU A 306 -3.74 13.07 5.06
C GLU A 306 -4.97 12.16 5.11
N VAL A 307 -6.15 12.69 4.78
CA VAL A 307 -7.43 11.99 4.90
C VAL A 307 -8.22 12.07 3.60
N TYR A 308 -8.49 10.91 3.00
CA TYR A 308 -9.24 10.77 1.76
C TYR A 308 -10.58 10.11 2.10
N TYR A 309 -11.66 10.87 1.98
CA TYR A 309 -13.00 10.41 2.33
C TYR A 309 -13.61 9.53 1.25
N LEU A 310 -14.40 8.54 1.68
CA LEU A 310 -15.12 7.64 0.80
C LEU A 310 -16.29 8.32 0.10
N TYR A 311 -16.84 9.39 0.70
CA TYR A 311 -18.07 10.07 0.27
C TYR A 311 -17.86 11.56 0.05
N PRO A 312 -18.74 12.22 -0.73
CA PRO A 312 -18.77 13.68 -0.86
C PRO A 312 -18.95 14.39 0.47
N VAL A 313 -18.43 15.61 0.57
CA VAL A 313 -18.44 16.44 1.79
C VAL A 313 -19.83 16.56 2.41
N ASP A 314 -20.86 16.87 1.63
CA ASP A 314 -22.24 17.03 2.12
C ASP A 314 -22.80 15.75 2.73
N THR A 315 -22.38 14.60 2.23
CA THR A 315 -22.81 13.29 2.75
C THR A 315 -22.12 13.00 4.07
N VAL A 316 -20.80 13.27 4.15
CA VAL A 316 -20.03 13.08 5.38
C VAL A 316 -20.51 14.03 6.48
N GLN A 317 -20.69 15.32 6.18
CA GLN A 317 -21.16 16.32 7.14
C GLN A 317 -22.57 16.00 7.66
N ARG A 318 -23.53 15.66 6.79
CA ARG A 318 -24.88 15.25 7.23
C ARG A 318 -24.87 14.00 8.09
N ALA A 319 -24.01 13.03 7.78
CA ALA A 319 -23.85 11.82 8.59
C ALA A 319 -23.23 12.13 9.95
N ALA A 320 -22.23 13.03 9.99
CA ALA A 320 -21.63 13.51 11.22
C ALA A 320 -22.64 14.24 12.11
N LEU A 321 -23.48 15.13 11.56
CA LEU A 321 -24.52 15.85 12.32
C LEU A 321 -25.61 14.94 12.89
N ARG A 322 -25.93 13.84 12.21
CA ARG A 322 -26.94 12.86 12.68
C ARG A 322 -26.43 11.94 13.78
N ARG A 323 -25.13 11.98 14.06
CA ARG A 323 -24.45 11.17 15.08
C ARG A 323 -23.72 12.12 16.03
N PRO A 324 -23.35 11.69 17.24
CA PRO A 324 -22.50 12.51 18.11
C PRO A 324 -21.05 12.46 17.62
N CYS A 325 -20.79 12.94 16.39
CA CYS A 325 -19.48 12.94 15.75
C CYS A 325 -19.00 14.38 15.50
N LEU A 326 -17.68 14.57 15.55
CA LEU A 326 -17.03 15.84 15.25
C LEU A 326 -17.14 16.19 13.74
N SER A 327 -17.24 17.48 13.45
CA SER A 327 -17.25 18.04 12.09
C SER A 327 -15.96 17.67 11.35
N PRO A 328 -16.05 17.03 10.16
CA PRO A 328 -14.88 16.56 9.41
C PRO A 328 -14.00 17.68 8.85
N ILE A 329 -14.44 18.94 8.95
CA ILE A 329 -13.68 20.11 8.49
C ILE A 329 -13.35 21.01 9.67
N GLU A 330 -14.36 21.60 10.31
CA GLU A 330 -14.15 22.64 11.33
C GLU A 330 -13.46 22.10 12.58
N ASP A 331 -13.92 20.96 13.11
CA ASP A 331 -13.32 20.35 14.30
C ASP A 331 -11.97 19.72 13.96
N ALA A 332 -11.82 19.12 12.78
CA ALA A 332 -10.56 18.56 12.30
C ALA A 332 -9.47 19.65 12.18
N GLN A 333 -9.80 20.80 11.59
CA GLN A 333 -8.91 21.96 11.49
C GLN A 333 -8.52 22.51 12.86
N ARG A 334 -9.50 22.64 13.78
CA ARG A 334 -9.23 23.14 15.13
C ARG A 334 -8.27 22.21 15.87
N GLU A 335 -8.52 20.90 15.86
CA GLU A 335 -7.68 19.93 16.55
C GLU A 335 -6.29 19.80 15.92
N CYS A 336 -6.16 19.91 14.60
CA CYS A 336 -4.85 19.83 13.94
C CYS A 336 -3.98 21.05 14.30
N LYS A 337 -4.58 22.25 14.34
CA LYS A 337 -3.94 23.48 14.83
C LYS A 337 -3.49 23.32 16.28
N ASP A 338 -4.38 22.84 17.15
CA ASP A 338 -4.08 22.67 18.57
C ASP A 338 -2.96 21.63 18.81
N ALA A 339 -2.85 20.63 17.93
CA ALA A 339 -1.81 19.60 18.00
C ALA A 339 -0.50 19.99 17.27
N GLY A 340 -0.47 21.08 16.50
CA GLY A 340 0.67 21.46 15.68
C GLY A 340 0.96 20.46 14.55
N VAL A 341 -0.08 19.97 13.88
CA VAL A 341 0.01 18.94 12.83
C VAL A 341 -0.61 19.48 11.54
N GLU A 342 0.10 19.31 10.41
CA GLU A 342 -0.43 19.58 9.08
C GLU A 342 -1.57 18.61 8.77
N LEU A 343 -2.66 19.11 8.21
CA LEU A 343 -3.82 18.31 7.85
C LEU A 343 -4.18 18.55 6.39
N ARG A 344 -4.21 17.48 5.59
CA ARG A 344 -4.81 17.50 4.26
C ARG A 344 -6.07 16.64 4.26
N VAL A 345 -7.17 17.18 3.77
CA VAL A 345 -8.44 16.48 3.61
C VAL A 345 -8.90 16.54 2.17
N TYR A 346 -9.36 15.41 1.64
CA TYR A 346 -9.91 15.29 0.31
C TYR A 346 -11.27 14.59 0.33
N PHE A 347 -12.27 15.21 -0.28
CA PHE A 347 -13.60 14.65 -0.51
C PHE A 347 -13.84 14.48 -2.01
N PRO A 348 -14.10 13.25 -2.49
CA PRO A 348 -14.41 13.00 -3.90
C PRO A 348 -15.79 13.54 -4.26
N GLY A 349 -16.03 13.74 -5.56
CA GLY A 349 -17.33 14.20 -6.07
C GLY A 349 -18.46 13.16 -6.00
N PHE A 350 -18.14 11.90 -5.68
CA PHE A 350 -19.09 10.80 -5.54
C PHE A 350 -18.50 9.72 -4.61
N GLN A 351 -19.30 8.71 -4.25
CA GLN A 351 -18.80 7.62 -3.43
C GLN A 351 -17.76 6.80 -4.20
N LEU A 352 -16.54 6.67 -3.66
CA LEU A 352 -15.44 6.04 -4.39
C LEU A 352 -14.54 5.20 -3.51
N GLN A 353 -14.63 3.88 -3.70
CA GLN A 353 -13.73 2.92 -3.05
C GLN A 353 -12.34 2.97 -3.68
N THR A 354 -11.30 2.86 -2.86
CA THR A 354 -9.90 3.03 -3.28
C THR A 354 -9.47 2.01 -4.31
N TRP A 355 -9.96 0.77 -4.19
CA TRP A 355 -9.60 -0.28 -5.14
C TRP A 355 -10.19 -0.07 -6.55
N LEU A 356 -11.21 0.77 -6.70
CA LEU A 356 -11.81 1.06 -8.02
C LEU A 356 -10.95 2.03 -8.85
N ILE A 357 -10.11 2.85 -8.23
CA ILE A 357 -9.25 3.81 -8.94
C ILE A 357 -7.91 3.23 -9.40
N GLY A 358 -7.65 1.95 -9.12
CA GLY A 358 -6.45 1.24 -9.59
C GLY A 358 -5.16 1.58 -8.82
N GLY A 359 -5.28 2.11 -7.59
CA GLY A 359 -4.15 2.44 -6.73
C GLY A 359 -4.58 3.12 -5.43
N SER A 360 -3.63 3.35 -4.52
CA SER A 360 -3.87 4.22 -3.37
C SER A 360 -4.16 5.65 -3.86
N PRO A 361 -5.16 6.37 -3.30
CA PRO A 361 -5.49 7.73 -3.75
C PRO A 361 -4.31 8.67 -3.48
N TRP A 362 -3.51 8.38 -2.45
CA TRP A 362 -2.31 9.11 -2.10
C TRP A 362 -1.19 8.93 -3.12
N SER A 363 -0.98 7.70 -3.60
CA SER A 363 -0.02 7.45 -4.67
C SER A 363 -0.41 8.21 -5.95
N LEU A 364 -1.70 8.21 -6.30
CA LEU A 364 -2.21 8.97 -7.45
C LEU A 364 -2.11 10.48 -7.23
N ARG A 365 -2.35 10.96 -6.01
CA ARG A 365 -2.24 12.39 -5.65
C ARG A 365 -0.80 12.89 -5.65
N ASP A 366 0.15 12.08 -5.18
CA ASP A 366 1.59 12.36 -5.20
C ASP A 366 2.09 12.54 -6.65
N GLN A 367 1.43 11.88 -7.60
CA GLN A 367 1.68 12.01 -9.04
C GLN A 367 0.97 13.22 -9.67
N GLY A 368 0.02 13.83 -8.96
CA GLY A 368 -0.71 15.04 -9.38
C GLY A 368 -2.20 14.97 -9.10
N LEU A 369 -2.81 16.12 -8.77
CA LEU A 369 -4.26 16.20 -8.53
C LEU A 369 -5.08 15.81 -9.77
N ASP A 370 -4.62 16.18 -10.96
CA ASP A 370 -5.30 15.85 -12.21
C ASP A 370 -5.28 14.35 -12.51
N VAL A 371 -4.21 13.66 -12.09
CA VAL A 371 -4.09 12.20 -12.19
C VAL A 371 -5.13 11.52 -11.31
N LEU A 372 -5.22 11.92 -10.03
CA LEU A 372 -6.24 11.42 -9.11
C LEU A 372 -7.63 11.64 -9.71
N LYS A 373 -7.98 12.89 -10.06
CA LYS A 373 -9.28 13.23 -10.67
C LYS A 373 -9.57 12.43 -11.95
N ALA A 374 -8.57 12.15 -12.77
CA ALA A 374 -8.74 11.33 -13.97
C ALA A 374 -9.03 9.85 -13.62
N ALA A 375 -8.36 9.30 -12.61
CA ALA A 375 -8.61 7.96 -12.11
C ALA A 375 -10.02 7.84 -11.51
N GLU A 376 -10.46 8.85 -10.76
CA GLU A 376 -11.83 8.94 -10.22
C GLU A 376 -12.86 8.91 -11.36
N ARG A 377 -12.70 9.80 -12.36
CA ARG A 377 -13.60 9.84 -13.53
C ARG A 377 -13.64 8.50 -14.27
N LYS A 378 -12.50 7.83 -14.41
CA LYS A 378 -12.43 6.51 -15.05
C LYS A 378 -13.18 5.45 -14.24
N ALA A 379 -13.01 5.44 -12.91
CA ALA A 379 -13.72 4.53 -12.01
C ALA A 379 -15.24 4.77 -12.01
N HIS A 380 -15.68 6.02 -12.26
CA HIS A 380 -17.08 6.40 -12.35
C HIS A 380 -17.79 5.97 -13.64
N ASN A 381 -17.12 5.48 -14.68
CA ASN A 381 -17.74 5.06 -15.95
C ASN A 381 -18.68 3.83 -15.85
N LEU A 382 -19.26 3.58 -14.67
CA LEU A 382 -20.47 2.80 -14.45
C LEU A 382 -21.70 3.65 -14.86
N PRO A 383 -22.76 3.04 -15.43
CA PRO A 383 -23.85 3.78 -16.07
C PRO A 383 -24.79 4.42 -15.04
N MET A 384 -24.41 5.56 -14.46
CA MET A 384 -25.33 6.53 -13.84
C MET A 384 -24.69 7.94 -13.81
N ALA A 385 -25.11 8.80 -14.74
CA ALA A 385 -25.25 10.23 -14.44
C ALA A 385 -26.45 10.36 -13.48
N ASP A 386 -26.38 11.15 -12.41
CA ASP A 386 -26.84 12.55 -12.51
C ASP A 386 -26.40 13.46 -11.35
N VAL A 387 -25.52 13.04 -10.44
CA VAL A 387 -25.08 13.94 -9.34
C VAL A 387 -23.58 13.80 -9.08
N CYS A 388 -22.79 14.61 -9.77
CA CYS A 388 -21.40 14.87 -9.39
C CYS A 388 -21.39 16.05 -8.41
N PHE A 389 -21.03 15.79 -7.15
CA PHE A 389 -20.78 16.85 -6.18
C PHE A 389 -19.42 17.50 -6.49
N PRO A 390 -19.20 18.77 -6.12
CA PRO A 390 -17.89 19.39 -6.24
C PRO A 390 -16.88 18.61 -5.39
N VAL A 391 -15.72 18.29 -5.99
CA VAL A 391 -14.56 17.80 -5.26
C VAL A 391 -14.09 18.91 -4.32
N LEU A 392 -13.86 18.58 -3.05
CA LEU A 392 -13.33 19.49 -2.06
C LEU A 392 -11.97 18.98 -1.59
N GLU A 393 -10.94 19.80 -1.74
CA GLU A 393 -9.62 19.60 -1.16
C GLU A 393 -9.35 20.75 -0.21
N CYS A 394 -8.89 20.44 0.99
CA CYS A 394 -8.48 21.41 1.99
C CYS A 394 -7.12 21.00 2.53
N GLU A 395 -6.21 21.95 2.65
CA GLU A 395 -4.91 21.74 3.30
C GLU A 395 -4.70 22.84 4.32
N TRP A 396 -4.28 22.43 5.51
CA TRP A 396 -3.95 23.30 6.62
C TRP A 396 -2.51 23.04 7.08
N ASP A 397 -1.75 24.11 7.27
CA ASP A 397 -0.43 24.03 7.91
C ASP A 397 -0.54 23.67 9.40
N ALA A 398 0.59 23.49 10.07
CA ALA A 398 0.64 23.18 11.50
C ALA A 398 0.06 24.30 12.39
N GLN A 399 -0.17 25.51 11.85
CA GLN A 399 -0.79 26.64 12.54
C GLN A 399 -2.30 26.74 12.24
N GLY A 400 -2.84 25.85 11.40
CA GLY A 400 -4.23 25.80 10.98
C GLY A 400 -4.59 26.79 9.86
N ASN A 401 -3.61 27.41 9.20
CA ASN A 401 -3.86 28.30 8.07
C ASN A 401 -4.05 27.50 6.80
N VAL A 402 -4.93 27.98 5.92
CA VAL A 402 -5.18 27.36 4.62
C VAL A 402 -3.94 27.49 3.73
N VAL A 403 -3.49 26.38 3.16
CA VAL A 403 -2.42 26.31 2.15
C VAL A 403 -3.08 26.14 0.78
N TRP A 404 -2.76 27.03 -0.17
CA TRP A 404 -3.32 27.05 -1.53
C TRP A 404 -2.42 26.37 -2.55
#